data_AF-A0A914A3H7-F1
#
_entry.id   AF-A0A914A3H7-F1
#
_cell.length_a   1.000
_cell.length_b   1.000
_cell.length_c   1.000
_cell.angle_alpha   90.00
_cell.angle_beta   90.00
_cell.angle_gamma   90.00
#
_symmetry.space_group_name_H-M   'P 1'
#
loop_
_entity.id
_entity.type
_entity.pdbx_description
1 polymer ?
#
loop_
_entity_poly.entity_id
_entity_poly.type
_entity_poly.pdbx_seq_one_letter_code
_entity_poly.pdbx_strand_id
1 'polypeptide(L)'
;MDMMGKALVKNQVSSITKTIGLSGEEKKEDEPYDYKREQDEEDRAAREKAKRDEAQLKKKAERAVERNKMREKYGLKESKTDQKLLDSRDQLGKSSSSSSAKDTGKGKGKDENSCVVM
;
A
#
# COMPACT_ATOMS: atom_id res chain seq x y z
N MET A 1 11.64 -4.21 -53.00
CA MET A 1 10.84 -3.01 -52.73
C MET A 1 9.99 -3.29 -51.50
N ASP A 2 10.23 -2.58 -50.40
CA ASP A 2 9.20 -2.20 -49.43
C ASP A 2 9.82 -1.25 -48.37
N MET A 3 10.32 -0.11 -48.87
CA MET A 3 10.85 0.96 -48.00
C MET A 3 9.75 1.90 -47.48
N MET A 4 8.54 1.84 -48.04
CA MET A 4 7.43 2.71 -47.64
C MET A 4 6.82 2.32 -46.27
N GLY A 5 6.75 1.02 -45.96
CA GLY A 5 6.18 0.56 -44.68
C GLY A 5 7.02 0.95 -43.46
N LYS A 6 8.35 0.98 -43.60
CA LYS A 6 9.27 1.33 -42.49
C LYS A 6 9.20 2.82 -42.11
N ALA A 7 8.91 3.70 -43.07
CA ALA A 7 8.80 5.14 -42.84
C ALA A 7 7.50 5.51 -42.08
N LEU A 8 6.39 4.83 -42.39
CA LEU A 8 5.10 5.06 -41.75
C LEU A 8 5.09 4.65 -40.27
N VAL A 9 5.72 3.51 -39.93
CA VAL A 9 5.82 3.04 -38.54
C VAL A 9 6.69 3.96 -37.68
N LYS A 10 7.80 4.50 -38.23
CA LYS A 10 8.66 5.45 -37.49
C LYS A 10 7.93 6.74 -37.11
N ASN A 11 7.04 7.25 -37.97
CA ASN A 11 6.29 8.47 -37.68
C ASN A 11 5.22 8.26 -36.60
N GLN A 12 4.57 7.08 -36.56
CA GLN A 12 3.59 6.77 -35.50
C GLN A 12 4.24 6.55 -34.13
N VAL A 13 5.41 5.91 -34.06
CA VAL A 13 6.10 5.73 -32.78
C VAL A 13 6.65 7.06 -32.25
N SER A 14 7.16 7.92 -33.15
CA SER A 14 7.66 9.26 -32.82
C SER A 14 6.58 10.18 -32.22
N SER A 15 5.35 10.15 -32.76
CA SER A 15 4.25 10.96 -32.22
C SER A 15 3.79 10.48 -30.85
N ILE A 16 3.79 9.16 -30.61
CA ILE A 16 3.45 8.58 -29.30
C ILE A 16 4.52 8.92 -28.24
N THR A 17 5.80 8.92 -28.59
CA THR A 17 6.87 9.31 -27.64
C THR A 17 6.84 10.79 -27.25
N LYS A 18 6.34 11.67 -28.13
CA LYS A 18 6.17 13.10 -27.85
C LYS A 18 4.95 13.38 -26.96
N THR A 19 3.86 12.63 -27.12
CA THR A 19 2.66 12.79 -26.27
C THR A 19 2.82 12.15 -24.89
N ILE A 20 3.72 11.17 -24.73
CA ILE A 20 4.07 10.56 -23.44
C ILE A 20 5.07 11.43 -22.64
N GLY A 21 5.56 12.54 -23.19
CA GLY A 21 6.48 13.43 -22.49
C GLY A 21 7.89 12.84 -22.30
N LEU A 22 8.27 11.84 -23.09
CA LEU A 22 9.61 11.24 -23.07
C LEU A 22 10.64 12.01 -23.90
N SER A 23 10.21 13.01 -24.68
CA SER A 23 11.14 13.97 -25.30
C SER A 23 11.37 15.16 -24.36
N GLY A 24 12.06 14.88 -23.26
CA GLY A 24 12.42 15.85 -22.24
C GLY A 24 13.83 15.59 -21.76
N GLU A 25 14.83 15.88 -22.58
CA GLU A 25 16.10 16.39 -22.04
C GLU A 25 15.85 17.81 -21.52
N GLU A 26 15.01 17.93 -20.48
CA GLU A 26 15.28 18.95 -19.48
C GLU A 26 16.47 18.41 -18.72
N LYS A 27 17.63 19.06 -18.92
CA LYS A 27 18.74 18.98 -17.98
C LYS A 27 18.15 19.31 -16.62
N LYS A 28 17.79 18.28 -15.85
CA LYS A 28 17.68 18.41 -14.42
C LYS A 28 19.08 18.81 -13.99
N GLU A 29 19.25 20.08 -13.66
CA GLU A 29 20.38 20.51 -12.86
C GLU A 29 20.41 19.53 -11.69
N ASP A 30 21.47 18.72 -11.63
CA ASP A 30 21.67 17.78 -10.55
C ASP A 30 21.79 18.61 -9.28
N GLU A 31 20.66 18.82 -8.58
CA GLU A 31 20.70 19.31 -7.21
C GLU A 31 21.64 18.36 -6.45
N PRO A 32 22.63 18.88 -5.71
CA PRO A 32 23.55 18.04 -4.98
C PRO A 32 22.74 17.16 -4.02
N TYR A 33 22.92 15.84 -4.17
CA TYR A 33 22.26 14.84 -3.33
C TYR A 33 22.44 15.16 -1.84
N ASP A 34 21.36 15.52 -1.16
CA ASP A 34 21.35 15.88 0.26
C ASP A 34 20.73 14.72 1.07
N TYR A 35 21.60 13.82 1.55
CA TYR A 35 21.25 12.65 2.35
C TYR A 35 20.34 12.96 3.55
N LYS A 36 20.45 14.17 4.12
CA LYS A 36 19.61 14.58 5.25
C LYS A 36 18.16 14.87 4.83
N ARG A 37 17.95 15.39 3.62
CA ARG A 37 16.59 15.64 3.08
C ARG A 37 15.87 14.34 2.76
N GLU A 38 16.57 13.34 2.21
CA GLU A 38 15.98 12.03 1.93
C GLU A 38 15.53 11.34 3.22
N GLN A 39 16.35 11.39 4.27
CA GLN A 39 16.00 10.81 5.57
C GLN A 39 14.79 11.50 6.22
N ASP A 40 14.70 12.83 6.14
CA ASP A 40 13.56 13.60 6.63
C ASP A 40 12.27 13.33 5.82
N GLU A 41 12.39 13.10 4.51
CA GLU A 41 11.28 12.74 3.63
C GLU A 41 10.78 11.30 3.89
N GLU A 42 11.69 10.36 4.09
CA GLU A 42 11.36 8.98 4.50
C GLU A 42 10.62 8.95 5.84
N ASP A 43 11.11 9.71 6.83
CA ASP A 43 10.46 9.80 8.14
C ASP A 43 9.06 10.43 8.06
N ARG A 44 8.88 11.44 7.21
CA ARG A 44 7.54 12.02 6.94
C ARG A 44 6.63 11.02 6.25
N ALA A 45 7.12 10.31 5.24
CA ALA A 45 6.36 9.29 4.53
C ALA A 45 5.96 8.13 5.46
N ALA A 46 6.85 7.70 6.35
CA ALA A 46 6.56 6.67 7.34
C ALA A 46 5.47 7.11 8.32
N ARG A 47 5.52 8.35 8.82
CA ARG A 47 4.48 8.91 9.71
C ARG A 47 3.14 9.07 9.02
N GLU A 48 3.12 9.53 7.76
CA GLU A 48 1.89 9.61 6.99
C GLU A 48 1.28 8.24 6.71
N LYS A 49 2.12 7.26 6.38
CA LYS A 49 1.70 5.88 6.17
C LYS A 49 1.09 5.30 7.45
N ALA A 50 1.75 5.47 8.60
CA ALA A 50 1.22 5.06 9.89
C ALA A 50 -0.17 5.67 10.17
N LYS A 51 -0.35 6.98 9.94
CA LYS A 51 -1.65 7.65 10.09
C LYS A 51 -2.72 7.08 9.15
N ARG A 52 -2.36 6.79 7.89
CA ARG A 52 -3.29 6.17 6.92
C ARG A 52 -3.68 4.76 7.37
N ASP A 53 -2.71 3.98 7.84
CA ASP A 53 -2.92 2.60 8.29
C ASP A 53 -3.80 2.56 9.54
N GLU A 54 -3.58 3.45 10.51
CA GLU A 54 -4.45 3.62 11.69
C GLU A 54 -5.89 3.97 11.30
N ALA A 55 -6.07 4.94 10.40
CA ALA A 55 -7.40 5.33 9.94
C ALA A 55 -8.11 4.19 9.20
N GLN A 56 -7.39 3.41 8.40
CA GLN A 56 -7.95 2.23 7.73
C GLN A 56 -8.30 1.13 8.73
N LEU A 57 -7.46 0.87 9.73
CA LEU A 57 -7.72 -0.11 10.76
C LEU A 57 -8.98 0.24 11.54
N LYS A 58 -9.15 1.51 11.92
CA LYS A 58 -10.35 2.00 12.59
C LYS A 58 -11.62 1.74 11.77
N LYS A 59 -11.60 2.07 10.46
CA LYS A 59 -12.72 1.79 9.55
C LYS A 59 -13.01 0.29 9.41
N LYS A 60 -11.97 -0.54 9.34
CA LYS A 60 -12.12 -2.01 9.27
C LYS A 60 -12.75 -2.56 10.55
N ALA A 61 -12.35 -2.06 11.71
CA ALA A 61 -12.92 -2.44 12.99
C ALA A 61 -14.38 -2.01 13.14
N GLU A 62 -14.74 -0.78 12.75
CA GLU A 62 -16.14 -0.31 12.74
C GLU A 62 -17.02 -1.21 11.86
N ARG A 63 -16.56 -1.54 10.64
CA ARG A 63 -17.26 -2.47 9.75
C ARG A 63 -17.35 -3.89 10.35
N ALA A 64 -16.34 -4.33 11.09
CA ALA A 64 -16.37 -5.63 11.77
C ALA A 64 -17.45 -5.66 12.87
N VAL A 65 -17.61 -4.58 13.64
CA VAL A 65 -18.71 -4.42 14.62
C VAL A 65 -20.07 -4.52 13.95
N GLU A 66 -20.30 -3.76 12.87
CA GLU A 66 -21.58 -3.80 12.14
C GLU A 66 -21.88 -5.20 11.61
N ARG A 67 -20.87 -5.90 11.09
CA ARG A 67 -21.02 -7.25 10.59
C ARG A 67 -21.37 -8.23 11.70
N ASN A 68 -20.72 -8.13 12.86
CA ASN A 68 -21.04 -8.97 14.02
C ASN A 68 -22.46 -8.69 14.53
N LYS A 69 -22.89 -7.43 14.62
CA LYS A 69 -24.27 -7.08 14.94
C LYS A 69 -25.28 -7.72 13.98
N MET A 70 -24.97 -7.72 12.69
CA MET A 70 -25.81 -8.39 11.69
C MET A 70 -25.82 -9.91 11.87
N ARG A 71 -24.68 -10.52 12.19
CA ARG A 71 -24.63 -11.97 12.48
C ARG A 71 -25.47 -12.31 13.71
N GLU A 72 -25.31 -11.57 14.78
CA GLU A 72 -26.09 -11.73 16.02
C GLU A 72 -27.59 -11.61 15.76
N LYS A 73 -28.01 -10.59 15.00
CA LYS A 73 -29.41 -10.37 14.62
C LYS A 73 -30.06 -11.58 13.94
N TYR A 74 -29.28 -12.36 13.18
CA TYR A 74 -29.76 -13.54 12.47
C TYR A 74 -29.32 -14.87 13.11
N GLY A 75 -28.73 -14.84 14.32
CA GLY A 75 -28.28 -16.03 15.03
C GLY A 75 -27.06 -16.73 14.39
N LEU A 76 -26.29 -16.02 13.57
CA LEU A 76 -25.04 -16.53 13.02
C LEU A 76 -23.91 -16.41 14.06
N LYS A 77 -23.00 -17.38 14.03
CA LYS A 77 -21.79 -17.36 14.87
C LYS A 77 -20.89 -16.17 14.50
N GLU A 78 -20.25 -15.59 15.52
CA GLU A 78 -19.26 -14.54 15.33
C GLU A 78 -18.09 -15.01 14.47
N SER A 79 -17.53 -14.10 13.67
CA SER A 79 -16.35 -14.43 12.87
C SER A 79 -15.09 -14.27 13.67
N LYS A 80 -14.25 -15.32 13.70
CA LYS A 80 -12.90 -15.27 14.29
C LYS A 80 -12.02 -14.19 13.67
N THR A 81 -12.20 -13.87 12.39
CA THR A 81 -11.43 -12.82 11.71
C THR A 81 -11.84 -11.44 12.19
N ASP A 82 -13.14 -11.23 12.39
CA ASP A 82 -13.69 -9.95 12.83
C ASP A 82 -13.33 -9.72 14.30
N GLN A 83 -13.31 -10.78 15.12
CA GLN A 83 -12.82 -10.72 16.50
C GLN A 83 -11.35 -10.26 16.57
N LYS A 84 -10.47 -10.87 15.76
CA LYS A 84 -9.05 -10.45 15.70
C LYS A 84 -8.87 -8.99 15.27
N LEU A 85 -9.72 -8.48 14.38
CA LEU A 85 -9.68 -7.08 13.94
C LEU A 85 -10.08 -6.12 15.07
N LEU A 86 -11.05 -6.51 15.90
CA LEU A 86 -11.44 -5.76 17.09
C LEU A 86 -10.32 -5.78 18.14
N ASP A 87 -9.75 -6.95 18.41
CA ASP A 87 -8.63 -7.09 19.37
C ASP A 87 -7.40 -6.28 18.94
N SER A 88 -7.10 -6.27 17.63
CA SER A 88 -5.97 -5.51 17.08
C SER A 88 -6.15 -4.00 17.24
N ARG A 89 -7.38 -3.50 17.11
CA ARG A 89 -7.71 -2.09 17.38
C ARG A 89 -7.45 -1.74 18.85
N ASP A 90 -7.85 -2.61 19.76
CA ASP A 90 -7.68 -2.38 21.20
C ASP A 90 -6.20 -2.40 21.61
N GLN A 91 -5.36 -3.20 20.93
CA GLN A 91 -3.91 -3.17 21.13
C GLN A 91 -3.27 -1.87 20.63
N LEU A 92 -3.68 -1.35 19.45
CA LEU A 92 -3.19 -0.04 18.97
C LEU A 92 -3.53 1.11 19.92
N GLY A 93 -4.71 1.05 20.56
CA GLY A 93 -5.11 2.04 21.57
C GLY A 93 -4.31 1.96 22.87
N LYS A 94 -3.66 0.83 23.16
CA LYS A 94 -2.83 0.62 24.36
C LYS A 94 -1.35 0.92 24.10
N SER A 95 -0.84 0.66 22.89
CA SER A 95 0.56 0.96 22.53
C SER A 95 0.89 2.45 22.47
N SER A 96 -0.12 3.33 22.40
CA SER A 96 0.07 4.78 22.46
C SER A 96 0.19 5.33 23.90
N SER A 97 -0.08 4.52 24.93
CA SER A 97 0.00 4.93 26.35
C SER A 97 1.17 4.32 27.12
N SER A 98 1.93 3.38 26.55
CA SER A 98 3.15 2.83 27.17
C SER A 98 4.39 3.13 26.33
N SER A 99 5.18 4.09 26.79
CA SER A 99 6.59 4.20 26.42
C SER A 99 7.31 2.86 26.70
N SER A 100 8.29 2.54 25.85
CA SER A 100 9.26 1.42 25.94
C SER A 100 8.81 0.03 25.46
N ALA A 101 9.28 -0.39 24.28
CA ALA A 101 10.35 -1.39 24.13
C ALA A 101 10.46 -1.83 22.66
N LYS A 102 11.69 -1.79 22.13
CA LYS A 102 12.10 -2.52 20.93
C LYS A 102 11.82 -4.01 21.14
N ASP A 103 11.20 -4.67 20.16
CA ASP A 103 11.48 -6.08 19.92
C ASP A 103 11.47 -6.41 18.43
N THR A 104 12.57 -7.01 18.00
CA THR A 104 12.88 -7.47 16.65
C THR A 104 12.54 -8.96 16.59
N GLY A 105 11.46 -9.34 15.92
CA GLY A 105 10.98 -10.72 15.89
C GLY A 105 10.63 -11.23 14.49
N LYS A 106 11.57 -11.95 13.90
CA LYS A 106 11.51 -12.69 12.62
C LYS A 106 10.42 -13.77 12.65
N GLY A 107 9.56 -13.87 11.63
CA GLY A 107 8.58 -14.96 11.51
C GLY A 107 8.05 -15.16 10.09
N LYS A 108 8.63 -16.15 9.37
CA LYS A 108 8.15 -16.63 8.07
C LYS A 108 6.82 -17.37 8.24
N GLY A 109 5.81 -17.04 7.44
CA GLY A 109 4.64 -17.86 7.20
C GLY A 109 4.45 -18.05 5.69
N LYS A 110 4.81 -19.23 5.18
CA LYS A 110 4.36 -19.73 3.88
C LYS A 110 2.87 -20.03 4.00
N ASP A 111 2.04 -19.39 3.20
CA ASP A 111 0.70 -19.91 2.91
C ASP A 111 0.69 -20.41 1.46
N GLU A 112 0.78 -21.72 1.34
CA GLU A 112 0.59 -22.48 0.12
C GLU A 112 -0.91 -22.72 -0.05
N ASN A 113 -1.62 -21.81 -0.70
CA ASN A 113 -2.96 -22.10 -1.22
C ASN A 113 -2.94 -21.94 -2.73
N SER A 114 -2.50 -23.00 -3.40
CA SER A 114 -2.74 -23.21 -4.83
C SER A 114 -4.24 -23.31 -5.06
N CYS A 115 -4.82 -22.27 -5.65
CA CYS A 115 -6.14 -22.34 -6.24
C CYS A 115 -6.08 -23.34 -7.41
N VAL A 116 -6.51 -24.58 -7.18
CA VAL A 116 -6.87 -25.51 -8.26
C VAL A 116 -8.32 -25.21 -8.60
N VAL A 117 -8.53 -24.58 -9.75
CA VAL A 117 -9.82 -24.53 -10.42
C VAL A 117 -9.97 -25.86 -11.15
N MET A 118 -10.87 -26.72 -10.67
CA MET A 118 -11.52 -27.72 -11.53
C MET A 118 -12.88 -27.19 -11.94
#